data_AF-A0A969QP21-F1
#
_entry.id   AF-A0A969QP21-F1
#
_cell.length_a   1.000
_cell.length_b   1.000
_cell.length_c   1.000
_cell.angle_alpha   90.00
_cell.angle_beta   90.00
_cell.angle_gamma   90.00
#
_symmetry.space_group_name_H-M   'P 1'
#
loop_
_entity.id
_entity.type
_entity.pdbx_description
1 polymer ?
#
loop_
_entity_poly.entity_id
_entity_poly.type
_entity_poly.pdbx_seq_one_letter_code
_entity_poly.pdbx_strand_id
1 'polypeptide(L)'
;MLDVDVWADRDLERLPATVDDLALDKEQWILEHGSDTLRQGYLAGYPCDLGYLQERIDTEYPGFVCCKLDYVKVDTPSDRELHACFVHPGSYAAKLAGASSNVPSYLVVDRFLGVHQLVLPINLVATDPSDVSELFELPAKPKSSCSICDWISFDKKTLGMVNYSLFTLFIALILPIVKFARTQGNVRS
;
A
#
# COMPACT_ATOMS: atom_id res chain seq x y z
N MET A 1 1.52 -23.87 -26.07
CA MET A 1 2.85 -23.82 -25.44
C MET A 1 3.15 -22.34 -25.33
N LEU A 2 2.84 -21.74 -24.18
CA LEU A 2 3.08 -20.33 -23.88
C LEU A 2 4.35 -20.29 -23.05
N ASP A 3 5.36 -19.56 -23.49
CA ASP A 3 6.60 -19.37 -22.75
C ASP A 3 6.32 -18.53 -21.50
N VAL A 4 6.33 -19.20 -20.34
CA VAL A 4 6.00 -18.61 -19.02
C VAL A 4 7.22 -17.92 -18.39
N ASP A 5 8.38 -17.89 -19.06
CA ASP A 5 9.67 -17.61 -18.40
C ASP A 5 10.23 -16.18 -18.56
N VAL A 6 9.46 -15.20 -19.04
CA VAL A 6 10.00 -13.84 -19.34
C VAL A 6 9.85 -12.82 -18.18
N TRP A 7 9.14 -13.15 -17.09
CA TRP A 7 8.76 -12.15 -16.08
C TRP A 7 9.54 -12.25 -14.75
N ALA A 8 10.45 -13.22 -14.59
CA ALA A 8 11.11 -13.47 -13.31
C ALA A 8 12.38 -12.64 -13.04
N ASP A 9 12.96 -11.96 -14.05
CA ASP A 9 14.33 -11.42 -13.93
C ASP A 9 14.46 -9.89 -13.81
N ARG A 10 13.37 -9.09 -13.89
CA ARG A 10 13.50 -7.61 -13.81
C ARG A 10 13.61 -7.02 -12.40
N ASP A 11 13.25 -7.77 -11.36
CA ASP A 11 13.28 -7.25 -9.98
C ASP A 11 14.53 -7.64 -9.18
N LEU A 12 15.40 -8.50 -9.72
CA LEU A 12 16.50 -9.12 -8.95
C LEU A 12 17.84 -8.35 -8.95
N GLU A 13 18.00 -7.28 -9.74
CA GLU A 13 19.32 -6.62 -9.89
C GLU A 13 19.41 -5.17 -9.39
N ARG A 14 18.39 -4.61 -8.74
CA ARG A 14 18.61 -3.40 -7.93
C ARG A 14 19.23 -3.81 -6.59
N LEU A 15 20.54 -4.05 -6.62
CA LEU A 15 21.34 -4.07 -5.40
C LEU A 15 21.02 -2.78 -4.61
N PRO A 16 20.84 -2.86 -3.28
CA PRO A 16 20.60 -1.67 -2.48
C PRO A 16 21.74 -0.69 -2.75
N ALA A 17 21.41 0.52 -3.20
CA ALA A 17 22.39 1.58 -3.38
C ALA A 17 23.24 1.69 -2.10
N THR A 18 24.55 1.79 -2.25
CA THR A 18 25.41 1.93 -1.09
C THR A 18 25.12 3.28 -0.40
N VAL A 19 25.51 3.42 0.87
CA VAL A 19 25.31 4.67 1.61
C VAL A 19 25.99 5.85 0.88
N ASP A 20 27.15 5.60 0.27
CA ASP A 20 27.89 6.60 -0.48
C ASP A 20 27.18 6.97 -1.80
N ASP A 21 26.57 6.00 -2.49
CA ASP A 21 25.78 6.26 -3.70
C ASP A 21 24.56 7.15 -3.39
N LEU A 22 23.88 6.89 -2.27
CA LEU A 22 22.74 7.69 -1.83
C LEU A 22 23.15 9.12 -1.43
N ALA A 23 24.33 9.30 -0.85
CA ALA A 23 24.84 10.61 -0.48
C ALA A 23 25.18 11.46 -1.72
N LEU A 24 25.83 10.85 -2.72
CA LEU A 24 26.14 11.51 -3.99
C LEU A 24 24.88 11.86 -4.77
N ASP A 25 23.93 10.92 -4.86
CA ASP A 25 22.63 11.14 -5.50
C ASP A 25 21.85 12.26 -4.81
N LYS A 26 21.88 12.34 -3.48
CA LYS A 26 21.28 13.46 -2.73
C LYS A 26 21.94 14.80 -3.06
N GLU A 27 23.26 14.90 -3.02
CA GLU A 27 23.98 16.14 -3.33
C GLU A 27 23.65 16.63 -4.74
N GLN A 28 23.79 15.74 -5.73
CA GLN A 28 23.53 16.07 -7.13
C GLN A 28 22.09 16.54 -7.31
N TRP A 29 21.12 15.80 -6.75
CA TRP A 29 19.72 16.14 -6.87
C TRP A 29 19.38 17.49 -6.24
N ILE A 30 19.92 17.80 -5.04
CA ILE A 30 19.68 19.10 -4.38
C ILE A 30 20.19 20.24 -5.25
N LEU A 31 21.39 20.11 -5.85
CA LEU A 31 21.98 21.17 -6.67
C LEU A 31 21.18 21.39 -7.97
N GLU A 32 20.72 20.31 -8.60
CA GLU A 32 20.00 20.36 -9.88
C GLU A 32 18.53 20.77 -9.74
N HIS A 33 17.82 20.20 -8.76
CA HIS A 33 16.36 20.27 -8.65
C HIS A 33 15.84 20.92 -7.36
N GLY A 34 16.66 21.03 -6.32
CA GLY A 34 16.24 21.56 -5.03
C GLY A 34 15.82 23.03 -5.10
N SER A 35 14.89 23.41 -4.22
CA SER A 35 14.49 24.80 -4.03
C SER A 35 15.68 25.69 -3.65
N ASP A 36 15.55 27.00 -3.85
CA ASP A 36 16.59 27.96 -3.45
C ASP A 36 16.93 27.86 -1.97
N THR A 37 15.93 27.65 -1.12
CA THR A 37 16.12 27.47 0.32
C THR A 37 16.86 26.17 0.63
N LEU A 38 16.50 25.07 -0.03
CA LEU A 38 17.17 23.77 0.18
C LEU A 38 18.63 23.82 -0.28
N ARG A 39 18.90 24.42 -1.44
CA ARG A 39 20.26 24.62 -1.98
C ARG A 39 21.11 25.48 -1.06
N GLN A 40 20.59 26.62 -0.61
CA GLN A 40 21.30 27.50 0.32
C GLN A 40 21.58 26.82 1.66
N GLY A 41 20.61 26.06 2.19
CA GLY A 41 20.78 25.28 3.41
C GLY A 41 21.87 24.22 3.26
N TYR A 42 21.87 23.50 2.14
CA TYR A 42 22.88 22.50 1.84
C TYR A 42 24.28 23.12 1.72
N LEU A 43 24.43 24.20 0.96
CA LEU A 43 25.72 24.92 0.81
C LEU A 43 26.23 25.53 2.13
N ALA A 44 25.33 25.87 3.05
CA ALA A 44 25.67 26.34 4.39
C ALA A 44 26.01 25.20 5.38
N GLY A 45 25.97 23.93 4.93
CA GLY A 45 26.34 22.76 5.73
C GLY A 45 25.23 22.22 6.63
N TYR A 46 23.97 22.55 6.38
CA TYR A 46 22.84 21.95 7.10
C TYR A 46 22.53 20.53 6.58
N PRO A 47 22.00 19.62 7.44
CA PRO A 47 21.72 18.23 7.04
C PRO A 47 20.72 18.10 5.89
N CYS A 48 19.70 18.95 5.85
CA CYS A 48 18.68 19.03 4.78
C CYS A 48 17.92 17.73 4.45
N ASP A 49 18.06 16.66 5.23
CA ASP A 49 17.48 15.34 4.93
C ASP A 49 15.96 15.38 4.71
N LEU A 50 15.23 16.03 5.62
CA LEU A 50 13.77 16.11 5.56
C LEU A 50 13.29 17.00 4.41
N GLY A 51 13.98 18.12 4.17
CA GLY A 51 13.63 19.04 3.09
C GLY A 51 13.84 18.41 1.72
N TYR A 52 14.99 17.74 1.54
CA TYR A 52 15.30 16.95 0.36
C TYR A 52 14.29 15.83 0.14
N LEU A 53 13.99 15.04 1.18
CA LEU A 53 13.03 13.95 1.10
C LEU A 53 11.65 14.47 0.66
N GLN A 54 11.17 15.56 1.27
CA GLN A 54 9.87 16.13 0.95
C GLN A 54 9.82 16.67 -0.48
N GLU A 55 10.78 17.51 -0.87
CA GLU A 55 10.81 18.09 -2.23
C GLU A 55 10.93 17.01 -3.32
N ARG A 56 11.69 15.95 -3.04
CA ARG A 56 11.83 14.82 -3.97
C ARG A 56 10.55 14.00 -4.08
N ILE A 57 9.86 13.74 -2.97
CA ILE A 57 8.54 13.08 -2.99
C ILE A 57 7.54 13.91 -3.79
N ASP A 58 7.47 15.22 -3.54
CA ASP A 58 6.52 16.10 -4.22
C ASP A 58 6.77 16.15 -5.74
N THR A 59 8.03 16.01 -6.16
CA THR A 59 8.43 16.03 -7.57
C THR A 59 8.23 14.69 -8.27
N GLU A 60 8.69 13.58 -7.67
CA GLU A 60 8.71 12.26 -8.30
C GLU A 60 7.44 11.44 -8.03
N TYR A 61 6.78 11.65 -6.89
CA TYR A 61 5.62 10.90 -6.41
C TYR A 61 4.54 11.85 -5.88
N PRO A 62 3.94 12.70 -6.73
CA PRO A 62 2.96 13.69 -6.30
C PRO A 62 1.79 13.04 -5.55
N GLY A 63 1.49 13.60 -4.37
CA GLY A 63 0.41 13.12 -3.49
C GLY A 63 0.80 11.98 -2.55
N PHE A 64 1.96 11.35 -2.73
CA PHE A 64 2.49 10.40 -1.75
C PHE A 64 3.01 11.12 -0.51
N VAL A 65 2.99 10.43 0.62
CA VAL A 65 3.57 10.91 1.88
C VAL A 65 4.54 9.88 2.44
N CYS A 66 5.65 10.34 3.02
CA CYS A 66 6.55 9.45 3.75
C CYS A 66 5.87 8.95 5.02
N CYS A 67 5.82 7.63 5.21
CA CYS A 67 5.26 7.02 6.41
C CYS A 67 6.29 6.16 7.14
N LYS A 68 6.12 6.04 8.46
CA LYS A 68 6.91 5.14 9.32
C LYS A 68 6.06 3.98 9.88
N LEU A 69 4.82 3.84 9.41
CA LEU A 69 3.94 2.78 9.84
C LEU A 69 4.21 1.52 9.00
N ASP A 70 3.98 0.36 9.59
CA ASP A 70 4.13 -0.91 8.89
C ASP A 70 2.89 -1.18 8.03
N TYR A 71 3.06 -1.10 6.71
CA TYR A 71 2.07 -1.55 5.74
C TYR A 71 2.40 -2.95 5.25
N VAL A 72 1.38 -3.81 5.20
CA VAL A 72 1.49 -5.20 4.75
C VAL A 72 0.84 -5.32 3.38
N LYS A 73 1.59 -5.89 2.43
CA LYS A 73 1.11 -6.16 1.07
C LYS A 73 -0.16 -7.02 1.10
N VAL A 74 -1.17 -6.62 0.33
CA VAL A 74 -2.41 -7.38 0.20
C VAL A 74 -2.14 -8.62 -0.67
N ASP A 75 -2.56 -9.79 -0.17
CA ASP A 75 -2.39 -11.07 -0.87
C ASP A 75 -3.25 -11.16 -2.14
N THR A 76 -4.53 -10.78 -2.04
CA THR A 76 -5.47 -10.73 -3.17
C THR A 76 -6.02 -9.31 -3.33
N PRO A 77 -5.36 -8.44 -4.14
CA PRO A 77 -5.87 -7.11 -4.41
C PRO A 77 -7.13 -7.17 -5.28
N SER A 78 -8.07 -6.28 -5.00
CA SER A 78 -9.24 -5.99 -5.82
C SER A 78 -8.88 -5.32 -7.15
N ASP A 79 -9.78 -5.37 -8.13
CA ASP A 79 -9.57 -4.77 -9.46
C ASP A 79 -9.19 -3.29 -9.39
N ARG A 80 -9.81 -2.54 -8.46
CA ARG A 80 -9.49 -1.13 -8.22
C ARG A 80 -8.06 -0.94 -7.72
N GLU A 81 -7.61 -1.80 -6.81
CA GLU A 81 -6.25 -1.74 -6.25
C GLU A 81 -5.21 -2.10 -7.31
N LEU A 82 -5.49 -3.14 -8.12
CA LEU A 82 -4.64 -3.53 -9.25
C LEU A 82 -4.52 -2.38 -10.25
N HIS A 83 -5.64 -1.75 -10.62
CA HIS A 83 -5.64 -0.61 -11.52
C HIS A 83 -4.77 0.54 -10.99
N ALA A 84 -4.91 0.87 -9.71
CA ALA A 84 -4.10 1.90 -9.06
C ALA A 84 -2.58 1.56 -9.10
N CYS A 85 -2.22 0.29 -8.94
CA CYS A 85 -0.83 -0.16 -9.03
C CYS A 85 -0.25 -0.02 -10.45
N PHE A 86 -1.08 -0.18 -11.50
CA PHE A 86 -0.65 0.05 -12.88
C PHE A 86 -0.39 1.53 -13.19
N VAL A 87 -1.16 2.43 -12.58
CA VAL A 87 -0.98 3.88 -12.74
C VAL A 87 0.34 4.36 -12.10
N HIS A 88 0.78 3.71 -11.02
CA HIS A 88 2.02 4.04 -10.31
C HIS A 88 3.00 2.86 -10.34
N PRO A 89 3.84 2.75 -11.39
CA PRO A 89 4.80 1.66 -11.52
C PRO A 89 5.71 1.50 -10.29
N GLY A 90 5.92 0.25 -9.86
CA GLY A 90 6.73 -0.06 -8.68
C GLY A 90 5.99 0.11 -7.34
N SER A 91 4.74 0.56 -7.35
CA SER A 91 3.89 0.54 -6.16
C SER A 91 3.12 -0.78 -6.03
N TYR A 92 2.65 -1.06 -4.81
CA TYR A 92 1.76 -2.18 -4.54
C TYR A 92 0.65 -1.79 -3.57
N ALA A 93 -0.46 -2.52 -3.61
CA ALA A 93 -1.56 -2.34 -2.67
C ALA A 93 -1.24 -2.97 -1.32
N ALA A 94 -1.42 -2.19 -0.25
CA ALA A 94 -1.14 -2.59 1.11
C ALA A 94 -2.23 -2.13 2.09
N LYS A 95 -2.28 -2.76 3.26
CA LYS A 95 -3.09 -2.35 4.40
C LYS A 95 -2.21 -2.14 5.62
N LEU A 96 -2.63 -1.27 6.52
CA LEU A 96 -1.94 -1.08 7.80
C LEU A 96 -1.91 -2.40 8.59
N ALA A 97 -0.77 -2.75 9.17
CA ALA A 97 -0.63 -3.98 9.95
C ALA A 97 -1.69 -4.06 11.08
N GLY A 98 -2.39 -5.20 11.18
CA GLY A 98 -3.46 -5.40 12.18
C GLY A 98 -4.78 -4.69 11.87
N ALA A 99 -4.90 -4.02 10.72
CA ALA A 99 -6.15 -3.40 10.30
C ALA A 99 -7.23 -4.44 9.96
N SER A 100 -8.49 -4.09 10.24
CA SER A 100 -9.66 -4.86 9.81
C SER A 100 -9.80 -4.81 8.28
N SER A 101 -10.51 -5.79 7.71
CA SER A 101 -10.81 -5.85 6.27
C SER A 101 -11.48 -4.58 5.73
N ASN A 102 -12.23 -3.87 6.58
CA ASN A 102 -12.95 -2.64 6.25
C ASN A 102 -12.07 -1.37 6.20
N VAL A 103 -10.80 -1.45 6.59
CA VAL A 103 -9.88 -0.31 6.53
C VAL A 103 -9.49 -0.08 5.06
N PRO A 104 -9.45 1.19 4.60
CA PRO A 104 -9.04 1.50 3.24
C PRO A 104 -7.63 0.98 2.95
N SER A 105 -7.42 0.59 1.71
CA SER A 105 -6.11 0.20 1.21
C SER A 105 -5.33 1.40 0.69
N TYR A 106 -4.02 1.25 0.69
CA TYR A 106 -3.04 2.27 0.30
C TYR A 106 -2.17 1.73 -0.81
N LEU A 107 -1.74 2.60 -1.71
CA LEU A 107 -0.58 2.33 -2.56
C LEU A 107 0.67 2.61 -1.76
N VAL A 108 1.63 1.70 -1.87
CA VAL A 108 2.88 1.75 -1.13
C VAL A 108 4.04 1.59 -2.10
N VAL A 109 5.05 2.45 -1.94
CA VAL A 109 6.35 2.31 -2.59
C VAL A 109 7.38 2.05 -1.50
N ASP A 110 8.02 0.90 -1.55
CA ASP A 110 9.02 0.50 -0.58
C ASP A 110 10.43 0.94 -0.99
N ARG A 111 11.30 1.09 0.02
CA ARG A 111 12.74 1.37 -0.14
C ARG A 111 13.01 2.63 -0.97
N PHE A 112 12.15 3.63 -0.88
CA PHE A 112 12.43 4.94 -1.44
C PHE A 112 13.67 5.53 -0.75
N LEU A 113 14.69 5.86 -1.54
CA LEU A 113 16.01 6.28 -1.04
C LEU A 113 16.59 5.28 -0.03
N GLY A 114 16.37 3.98 -0.29
CA GLY A 114 16.88 2.87 0.52
C GLY A 114 16.04 2.51 1.74
N VAL A 115 15.51 3.49 2.48
CA VAL A 115 14.91 3.25 3.80
C VAL A 115 13.48 3.77 3.99
N HIS A 116 13.02 4.68 3.13
CA HIS A 116 11.72 5.31 3.31
C HIS A 116 10.61 4.51 2.63
N GLN A 117 9.42 4.55 3.22
CA GLN A 117 8.21 4.02 2.63
C GLN A 117 7.29 5.18 2.28
N LEU A 118 6.84 5.22 1.04
CA LEU A 118 5.88 6.22 0.57
C LEU A 118 4.49 5.60 0.50
N VAL A 119 3.48 6.35 0.92
CA VAL A 119 2.09 5.87 0.91
C VAL A 119 1.15 6.89 0.28
N LEU A 120 0.18 6.38 -0.49
CA LEU A 120 -0.89 7.17 -1.10
C LEU A 120 -2.23 6.45 -0.86
N PRO A 121 -3.24 7.09 -0.25
CA PRO A 121 -4.57 6.50 -0.12
C PRO A 121 -5.18 6.24 -1.50
N ILE A 122 -5.66 5.01 -1.76
CA ILE A 122 -6.22 4.63 -3.08
C ILE A 122 -7.47 5.44 -3.43
N ASN A 123 -8.15 6.02 -2.44
CA ASN A 123 -9.29 6.91 -2.67
C ASN A 123 -8.93 8.24 -3.32
N LEU A 124 -7.65 8.62 -3.31
CA LEU A 124 -7.16 9.86 -3.91
C LEU A 124 -6.57 9.66 -5.30
N VAL A 125 -6.35 8.41 -5.73
CA VAL A 125 -5.98 8.10 -7.09
C VAL A 125 -7.20 8.45 -7.95
N ALA A 126 -7.11 9.59 -8.65
CA ALA A 126 -8.14 10.03 -9.57
C ALA A 126 -8.34 8.92 -10.59
N THR A 127 -9.44 8.19 -10.44
CA THR A 127 -9.91 7.28 -11.47
C THR A 127 -10.71 8.20 -12.38
N ASP A 128 -10.12 8.63 -13.49
CA ASP A 128 -10.95 9.01 -14.63
C ASP A 128 -11.27 7.71 -15.38
N PRO A 129 -12.44 7.09 -15.15
CA PRO A 129 -12.78 5.79 -15.74
C PRO A 129 -13.00 5.87 -17.26
N SER A 130 -12.93 7.05 -17.88
CA SER A 130 -13.08 7.21 -19.34
C SER A 130 -11.90 6.66 -20.14
N ASP A 131 -10.70 6.59 -19.57
CA ASP A 131 -9.48 6.13 -20.29
C ASP A 131 -9.25 4.61 -20.27
N VAL A 132 -10.03 3.85 -19.49
CA VAL A 132 -9.80 2.40 -19.32
C VAL A 132 -10.43 1.57 -20.46
N SER A 133 -11.23 2.20 -21.32
CA SER A 133 -11.90 1.56 -22.44
C SER A 133 -10.92 1.11 -23.54
N GLU A 134 -9.75 1.76 -23.66
CA GLU A 134 -8.78 1.50 -24.74
C GLU A 134 -7.67 0.50 -24.36
N LEU A 135 -7.40 0.28 -23.06
CA LEU A 135 -6.31 -0.60 -22.60
C LEU A 135 -6.70 -2.07 -22.42
N PHE A 136 -8.00 -2.40 -22.49
CA PHE A 136 -8.53 -3.76 -22.41
C PHE A 136 -9.23 -4.24 -23.70
N GLU A 137 -8.91 -3.68 -24.87
CA GLU A 137 -9.08 -4.42 -26.13
C GLU A 137 -8.05 -5.57 -26.19
N LEU A 138 -8.29 -6.60 -25.37
CA LEU A 138 -7.70 -7.92 -25.57
C LEU A 138 -8.03 -8.34 -27.01
N PRO A 139 -7.06 -8.82 -27.81
CA PRO A 139 -7.32 -9.24 -29.17
C PRO A 139 -8.46 -10.25 -29.14
N ALA A 140 -9.53 -9.94 -29.88
CA ALA A 140 -10.75 -10.72 -29.94
C ALA A 140 -10.41 -12.20 -30.10
N LYS A 141 -10.72 -12.97 -29.05
CA LYS A 141 -10.55 -14.42 -29.02
C LYS A 141 -11.23 -15.01 -30.26
N PRO A 142 -10.53 -15.79 -31.11
CA PRO A 142 -11.18 -16.42 -32.25
C PRO A 142 -12.29 -17.35 -31.74
N LYS A 143 -13.46 -17.25 -32.38
CA LYS A 143 -14.60 -18.13 -32.17
C LYS A 143 -14.18 -19.57 -32.48
N SER A 144 -13.80 -20.34 -31.47
CA SER A 144 -13.80 -21.79 -31.54
C SER A 144 -14.74 -22.35 -30.48
N SER A 145 -15.79 -22.97 -31.00
CA SER A 145 -16.77 -23.75 -30.28
C SER A 145 -16.07 -24.87 -29.49
N CYS A 146 -16.17 -24.83 -28.17
CA CYS A 146 -16.09 -26.04 -27.37
C CYS A 146 -17.20 -26.00 -26.32
N SER A 147 -18.20 -26.85 -26.58
CA SER A 147 -19.16 -27.36 -25.62
C SER A 147 -18.41 -27.98 -24.44
N ILE A 148 -18.76 -27.58 -23.22
CA ILE A 148 -18.89 -28.50 -22.08
C ILE A 148 -19.76 -27.79 -21.05
N CYS A 149 -20.98 -28.30 -20.98
CA CYS A 149 -21.87 -28.14 -19.85
C CYS A 149 -21.15 -28.61 -18.58
N ASP A 150 -21.54 -27.99 -17.47
CA ASP A 150 -21.38 -28.44 -16.09
C ASP A 150 -20.46 -27.56 -15.25
N TRP A 151 -20.93 -27.42 -13.99
CA TRP A 151 -20.30 -26.87 -12.81
C TRP A 151 -20.82 -25.51 -12.32
N ILE A 152 -21.86 -25.69 -11.49
CA ILE A 152 -22.19 -24.99 -10.25
C ILE A 152 -23.36 -24.00 -10.34
N SER A 153 -24.55 -24.58 -10.22
CA SER A 153 -25.70 -23.96 -9.57
C SER A 153 -25.33 -23.58 -8.13
N PHE A 154 -25.37 -22.28 -7.81
CA PHE A 154 -25.21 -21.78 -6.45
C PHE A 154 -26.58 -21.63 -5.79
N ASP A 155 -26.82 -22.49 -4.79
CA ASP A 155 -28.06 -22.63 -4.02
C ASP A 155 -28.28 -21.42 -3.07
N LYS A 156 -29.51 -20.90 -3.03
CA LYS A 156 -29.93 -19.70 -2.26
C LYS A 156 -30.64 -20.06 -0.94
N LYS A 157 -30.24 -21.14 -0.26
CA LYS A 157 -30.98 -21.67 0.93
C LYS A 157 -30.20 -21.82 2.24
N THR A 158 -29.14 -21.03 2.47
CA THR A 158 -28.41 -21.06 3.74
C THR A 158 -28.22 -19.67 4.35
N LEU A 159 -29.34 -18.99 4.62
CA LEU A 159 -29.41 -17.92 5.61
C LEU A 159 -30.38 -18.36 6.71
N GLY A 160 -29.89 -19.30 7.53
CA GLY A 160 -30.54 -19.74 8.76
C GLY A 160 -29.74 -19.23 9.96
N MET A 161 -30.36 -18.32 10.71
CA MET A 161 -30.19 -18.09 12.15
C MET A 161 -28.76 -18.08 12.72
N VAL A 162 -28.14 -16.90 12.78
CA VAL A 162 -27.07 -16.65 13.76
C VAL A 162 -27.70 -16.17 15.07
N ASN A 163 -27.58 -16.99 16.09
CA ASN A 163 -28.10 -16.81 17.44
C ASN A 163 -27.53 -15.56 18.13
N TYR A 164 -28.39 -14.61 18.48
CA TYR A 164 -28.09 -13.44 19.33
C TYR A 164 -27.82 -13.77 20.82
N SER A 165 -27.74 -15.05 21.20
CA SER A 165 -27.66 -15.50 22.60
C SER A 165 -26.22 -15.58 23.15
N LEU A 166 -25.21 -15.79 22.29
CA LEU A 166 -23.81 -15.91 22.75
C LEU A 166 -23.09 -14.56 22.91
N PHE A 167 -23.59 -13.50 22.27
CA PHE A 167 -22.95 -12.18 22.32
C PHE A 167 -23.22 -11.43 23.65
N THR A 168 -24.36 -11.69 24.29
CA THR A 168 -24.70 -11.10 25.60
C THR A 168 -23.94 -11.76 26.76
N LEU A 169 -23.62 -13.06 26.67
CA LEU A 169 -22.81 -13.75 27.68
C LEU A 169 -21.35 -13.28 27.70
N PHE A 170 -20.79 -12.89 26.56
CA PHE A 170 -19.40 -12.40 26.48
C PHE A 170 -19.23 -11.01 27.11
N ILE A 171 -20.23 -10.13 26.99
CA ILE A 171 -20.18 -8.78 27.59
C ILE A 171 -20.33 -8.86 29.13
N ALA A 172 -21.12 -9.80 29.64
CA ALA A 172 -21.32 -9.96 31.09
C ALA A 172 -20.05 -10.45 31.83
N LEU A 173 -19.15 -11.16 31.14
CA LEU A 173 -17.96 -11.77 31.75
C LEU A 173 -16.75 -10.81 31.81
N ILE A 174 -16.68 -9.81 30.93
CA ILE A 174 -15.55 -8.87 30.85
C ILE A 174 -15.70 -7.69 31.84
N LEU A 175 -16.93 -7.27 32.14
CA LEU A 175 -17.20 -6.12 33.02
C LEU A 175 -16.68 -6.21 34.46
N PRO A 176 -16.68 -7.36 35.16
CA PRO A 176 -16.14 -7.41 36.53
C PRO A 176 -14.60 -7.34 36.60
N ILE A 177 -13.89 -7.77 35.56
CA ILE A 177 -12.41 -7.78 35.52
C ILE A 177 -11.87 -6.33 35.49
N VAL A 178 -12.52 -5.45 34.74
CA VAL A 178 -12.13 -4.02 34.64
C VAL A 178 -12.37 -3.26 35.95
N LYS A 179 -13.39 -3.66 36.74
CA LYS A 179 -13.67 -3.05 38.04
C LYS A 179 -12.64 -3.42 39.10
N PHE A 180 -12.08 -4.64 39.06
CA PHE A 180 -11.07 -5.09 40.03
C PHE A 180 -9.70 -4.43 39.81
N ALA A 181 -9.33 -4.13 38.56
CA ALA A 181 -8.06 -3.46 38.26
C ALA A 181 -8.00 -2.00 38.76
N ARG A 182 -9.15 -1.31 38.91
CA ARG A 182 -9.18 0.08 39.40
C ARG A 182 -9.02 0.21 40.92
N THR A 183 -9.34 -0.81 41.71
CA THR A 183 -9.25 -0.74 43.17
C THR A 183 -7.83 -1.00 43.72
N GLN A 184 -6.95 -1.64 42.96
CA GLN A 184 -5.58 -1.95 43.39
C GLN A 184 -4.57 -0.80 43.16
N GLY A 185 -4.96 0.24 42.41
CA GLY A 185 -4.05 1.35 42.04
C GLY A 185 -3.95 2.51 43.04
N ASN A 186 -4.68 2.49 44.16
CA ASN A 186 -4.79 3.66 45.05
C ASN A 186 -4.18 3.48 46.46
N VAL A 187 -3.22 2.57 46.61
CA VAL A 187 -2.50 2.39 47.89
C VAL A 187 -1.00 2.38 47.65
N ARG A 188 -0.41 3.55 47.38
CA ARG A 188 0.98 3.89 47.72
C ARG A 188 1.10 5.40 47.93
N SER A 189 0.80 5.82 49.16
CA SER A 189 1.33 7.04 49.81
C SER A 189 2.25 6.58 50.92
#